data_AF-A0A520BH53-F1
#
_entry.id   AF-A0A520BH53-F1
#
_cell.length_a   1.000
_cell.length_b   1.000
_cell.length_c   1.000
_cell.angle_alpha   90.00
_cell.angle_beta   90.00
_cell.angle_gamma   90.00
#
_symmetry.space_group_name_H-M   'P 1'
#
loop_
_entity.id
_entity.type
_entity.pdbx_description
1 polymer ?
#
loop_
_entity_poly.entity_id
_entity_poly.type
_entity_poly.pdbx_seq_one_letter_code
_entity_poly.pdbx_strand_id
1 'polypeptide(L)'
;MKLALITNYLESLAPLNYQEDYDNSGLIVGNPNDEISAALVALDCTEAIVDEAIAKGCNLIITHHPIVFKGLKRFNGKTYVERVVQKAIKYNIALYAIHTNLDHVAHGVSGEICKRLGLENAKVLSPKGDILKKLVTFCPVANADEVRGALFGAGAGNIGNYS
;
A
#
# COMPACT_ATOMS: atom_id res chain seq x y z
N MET A 1 7.93 -16.59 3.22
CA MET A 1 7.04 -16.12 2.12
C MET A 1 7.71 -14.90 1.52
N LYS A 2 7.75 -14.77 0.18
CA LYS A 2 8.35 -13.59 -0.45
C LYS A 2 7.63 -12.30 -0.05
N LEU A 3 8.38 -11.26 0.26
CA LEU A 3 7.84 -9.94 0.59
C LEU A 3 6.88 -9.42 -0.49
N ALA A 4 7.22 -9.61 -1.77
CA ALA A 4 6.38 -9.23 -2.90
C ALA A 4 4.96 -9.84 -2.83
N LEU A 5 4.80 -11.07 -2.33
CA LEU A 5 3.48 -11.68 -2.20
C LEU A 5 2.64 -10.98 -1.13
N ILE A 6 3.29 -10.57 -0.03
CA ILE A 6 2.64 -9.84 1.06
C ILE A 6 2.25 -8.44 0.58
N THR A 7 3.17 -7.70 -0.06
CA THR A 7 2.89 -6.36 -0.55
C THR A 7 1.81 -6.38 -1.63
N ASN A 8 1.85 -7.32 -2.59
CA ASN A 8 0.79 -7.46 -3.59
C ASN A 8 -0.58 -7.72 -2.95
N TYR A 9 -0.63 -8.52 -1.87
CA TYR A 9 -1.87 -8.73 -1.14
C TYR A 9 -2.35 -7.44 -0.46
N LEU A 10 -1.47 -6.72 0.24
CA LEU A 10 -1.79 -5.43 0.86
C LEU A 10 -2.28 -4.40 -0.17
N GLU A 11 -1.65 -4.35 -1.34
CA GLU A 11 -2.02 -3.46 -2.45
C GLU A 11 -3.34 -3.87 -3.11
N SER A 12 -3.75 -5.14 -3.01
CA SER A 12 -5.09 -5.55 -3.44
C SER A 12 -6.20 -5.07 -2.49
N LEU A 13 -5.86 -4.84 -1.21
CA LEU A 13 -6.77 -4.24 -0.22
C LEU A 13 -6.78 -2.71 -0.34
N ALA A 14 -5.60 -2.10 -0.49
CA ALA A 14 -5.42 -0.65 -0.62
C ALA A 14 -4.50 -0.33 -1.81
N PRO A 15 -5.06 -0.19 -3.02
CA PRO A 15 -4.29 0.11 -4.23
C PRO A 15 -3.42 1.35 -4.10
N LEU A 16 -2.15 1.28 -4.52
CA LEU A 16 -1.21 2.39 -4.39
C LEU A 16 -1.64 3.64 -5.18
N ASN A 17 -2.42 3.49 -6.25
CA ASN A 17 -2.96 4.60 -7.03
C ASN A 17 -4.07 5.39 -6.29
N TYR A 18 -4.54 4.92 -5.13
CA TYR A 18 -5.51 5.65 -4.32
C TYR A 18 -4.84 6.69 -3.42
N GLN A 19 -3.53 6.58 -3.18
CA GLN A 19 -2.81 7.55 -2.35
C GLN A 19 -2.89 8.98 -2.90
N GLU A 20 -2.71 9.97 -2.04
CA GLU A 20 -2.60 11.36 -2.46
C GLU A 20 -1.24 11.68 -3.09
N ASP A 21 -1.20 12.73 -3.92
CA ASP A 21 -0.01 13.08 -4.70
C ASP A 21 1.22 13.41 -3.83
N TYR A 22 1.00 13.80 -2.57
CA TYR A 22 2.06 14.10 -1.61
C TYR A 22 2.50 12.89 -0.78
N ASP A 23 1.79 11.76 -0.89
CA ASP A 23 1.97 10.60 -0.02
C ASP A 23 3.18 9.75 -0.45
N ASN A 24 3.56 8.81 0.42
CA ASN A 24 4.60 7.82 0.16
C ASN A 24 4.20 6.44 0.71
N SER A 25 3.09 5.89 0.21
CA SER A 25 2.64 4.53 0.52
C SER A 25 3.41 3.49 -0.31
N GLY A 26 3.59 2.27 0.23
CA GLY A 26 4.29 1.16 -0.41
C GLY A 26 5.54 0.69 0.35
N LEU A 27 6.42 -0.05 -0.34
CA LEU A 27 7.66 -0.54 0.23
C LEU A 27 8.70 0.59 0.36
N ILE A 28 9.06 0.93 1.60
CA ILE A 28 10.01 2.02 1.92
C ILE A 28 11.44 1.51 2.10
N VAL A 29 11.58 0.38 2.79
CA VAL A 29 12.87 -0.28 3.05
C VAL A 29 12.70 -1.77 2.84
N GLY A 30 13.66 -2.43 2.19
CA GLY A 30 13.69 -3.88 1.98
C GLY A 30 13.79 -4.26 0.51
N ASN A 31 13.84 -5.56 0.23
CA ASN A 31 13.85 -6.10 -1.13
C ASN A 31 12.59 -6.98 -1.32
N PRO A 32 11.81 -6.78 -2.40
CA PRO A 32 10.63 -7.62 -2.69
C PRO A 32 10.91 -9.13 -2.72
N ASN A 33 12.16 -9.53 -2.95
CA ASN A 33 12.58 -10.93 -2.99
C ASN A 33 12.98 -11.52 -1.63
N ASP A 34 12.98 -10.72 -0.56
CA ASP A 34 13.32 -11.20 0.78
C ASP A 34 12.28 -12.20 1.29
N GLU A 35 12.74 -13.19 2.07
CA GLU A 35 11.85 -14.11 2.77
C GLU A 35 11.36 -13.47 4.07
N ILE A 36 10.05 -13.31 4.20
CA ILE A 36 9.41 -12.85 5.42
C ILE A 36 8.96 -14.04 6.26
N SER A 37 9.33 -14.03 7.53
CA SER A 37 8.96 -15.03 8.54
C SER A 37 7.89 -14.51 9.50
N ALA A 38 7.95 -13.23 9.86
CA ALA A 38 7.00 -12.60 10.77
C ALA A 38 6.88 -11.10 10.48
N ALA A 39 5.67 -10.57 10.61
CA ALA A 39 5.36 -9.17 10.41
C ALA A 39 4.82 -8.53 11.70
N LEU A 40 5.19 -7.28 11.95
CA LEU A 40 4.64 -6.43 13.01
C LEU A 40 3.77 -5.34 12.37
N VAL A 41 2.56 -5.13 12.87
CA VAL A 41 1.66 -4.06 12.41
C VAL A 41 1.63 -2.96 13.45
N ALA A 42 1.82 -1.71 13.03
CA ALA A 42 1.82 -0.54 13.91
C ALA A 42 1.20 0.69 13.23
N LEU A 43 0.93 1.74 14.00
CA LEU A 43 0.53 3.05 13.46
C LEU A 43 1.75 3.80 12.92
N ASP A 44 2.77 3.96 13.78
CA ASP A 44 4.01 4.69 13.51
C ASP A 44 5.23 3.77 13.62
N CYS A 45 6.20 3.92 12.71
CA CYS A 45 7.47 3.19 12.80
C CYS A 45 8.49 3.95 13.65
N THR A 46 8.38 3.87 14.98
CA THR A 46 9.34 4.49 15.90
C THR A 46 10.54 3.58 16.17
N GLU A 47 11.59 4.10 16.82
CA GLU A 47 12.75 3.30 17.22
C GLU A 47 12.33 2.12 18.14
N ALA A 48 11.36 2.34 19.02
CA ALA A 48 10.81 1.31 19.90
C ALA A 48 10.08 0.21 19.14
N ILE A 49 9.39 0.53 18.04
CA ILE A 49 8.72 -0.46 17.18
C ILE A 49 9.75 -1.31 16.42
N VAL A 50 10.86 -0.71 15.99
CA VAL A 50 11.97 -1.50 15.43
C VAL A 50 12.58 -2.42 16.49
N ASP A 51 12.77 -1.93 17.72
CA ASP A 51 13.27 -2.76 18.82
C ASP A 51 12.31 -3.90 19.18
N GLU A 52 11.00 -3.65 19.17
CA GLU A 52 9.98 -4.67 19.34
C GLU A 52 10.03 -5.73 18.23
N ALA A 53 10.17 -5.30 16.96
CA ALA A 53 10.30 -6.21 15.84
C ALA A 53 11.55 -7.10 15.96
N ILE A 54 12.70 -6.52 16.35
CA ILE A 54 13.92 -7.27 16.63
C ILE A 54 13.69 -8.29 17.75
N ALA A 55 13.11 -7.86 18.87
CA ALA A 55 12.87 -8.73 20.03
C ALA A 55 11.91 -9.89 19.71
N LYS A 56 10.94 -9.66 18.82
CA LYS A 56 9.97 -10.67 18.38
C LYS A 56 10.42 -11.49 17.16
N GLY A 57 11.58 -11.18 16.57
CA GLY A 57 12.05 -11.83 15.35
C GLY A 57 11.21 -11.52 14.11
N CYS A 58 10.53 -10.36 14.08
CA CYS A 58 9.83 -9.87 12.90
C CYS A 58 10.81 -9.22 11.93
N ASN A 59 10.70 -9.57 10.66
CA ASN A 59 11.52 -9.00 9.58
C ASN A 59 10.71 -8.20 8.55
N LEU A 60 9.47 -7.86 8.91
CA LEU A 60 8.62 -6.90 8.22
C LEU A 60 7.88 -6.06 9.27
N ILE A 61 7.86 -4.73 9.08
CA ILE A 61 7.00 -3.81 9.81
C ILE A 61 6.06 -3.14 8.81
N ILE A 62 4.76 -3.27 9.04
CA ILE A 62 3.70 -2.65 8.25
C ILE A 62 3.14 -1.50 9.09
N THR A 63 3.24 -0.27 8.60
CA THR A 63 2.72 0.92 9.29
C THR A 63 1.67 1.65 8.48
N HIS A 64 0.77 2.35 9.15
CA HIS A 64 -0.12 3.27 8.48
C HIS A 64 0.65 4.54 8.06
N HIS A 65 1.39 5.17 8.98
CA HIS A 65 2.18 6.36 8.63
C HIS A 65 3.54 5.97 8.00
N PRO A 66 3.92 6.55 6.86
CA PRO A 66 5.21 6.29 6.23
C PRO A 66 6.33 7.00 7.00
N ILE A 67 7.34 6.22 7.42
CA ILE A 67 8.49 6.77 8.15
C ILE A 67 9.33 7.74 7.32
N VAL A 68 9.45 7.48 6.01
CA VAL A 68 10.08 8.40 5.06
C VAL A 68 8.97 9.14 4.31
N PHE A 69 8.64 10.36 4.73
CA PHE A 69 7.64 11.18 4.04
C PHE A 69 8.27 12.17 3.04
N LYS A 70 9.54 12.53 3.25
CA LYS A 70 10.33 13.34 2.33
C LYS A 70 11.69 12.68 2.12
N GLY A 71 12.27 12.86 0.94
CA GLY A 71 13.55 12.25 0.59
C GLY A 71 14.66 12.55 1.60
N LEU A 72 15.33 11.50 2.08
CA LEU A 72 16.47 11.60 2.99
C LEU A 72 17.74 11.94 2.20
N LYS A 73 18.49 12.94 2.67
CA LYS A 73 19.75 13.38 2.04
C LYS A 73 21.00 12.81 2.71
N ARG A 74 20.86 12.27 3.93
CA ARG A 74 21.95 11.77 4.77
C ARG A 74 21.44 10.60 5.61
N PHE A 75 22.37 9.74 6.01
CA PHE A 75 22.16 8.65 6.97
C PHE A 75 23.29 8.71 8.00
N ASN A 76 23.23 9.68 8.91
CA ASN A 76 24.21 9.83 9.99
C ASN A 76 23.56 9.80 11.38
N GLY A 77 22.29 9.38 11.46
CA GLY A 77 21.57 9.16 12.71
C GLY A 77 21.12 10.45 13.41
N LYS A 78 21.22 11.60 12.73
CA LYS A 78 20.87 12.90 13.32
C LYS A 78 19.38 13.01 13.63
N THR A 79 18.53 12.48 12.76
CA THR A 79 17.07 12.46 12.93
C THR A 79 16.58 11.08 13.33
N TYR A 80 15.42 11.01 13.99
CA TYR A 80 14.82 9.72 14.36
C TYR A 80 14.47 8.89 13.11
N VAL A 81 14.02 9.54 12.03
CA VAL A 81 13.75 8.89 10.74
C VAL A 81 15.00 8.20 10.21
N GLU A 82 16.15 8.90 10.20
CA GLU A 82 17.42 8.29 9.81
C GLU A 82 17.78 7.11 10.70
N ARG A 83 17.66 7.25 12.02
CA ARG A 83 18.00 6.16 12.95
C ARG A 83 17.10 4.95 12.76
N VAL A 84 15.80 5.13 12.59
CA VAL A 84 14.84 4.05 12.32
C VAL A 84 15.20 3.34 11.02
N VAL A 85 15.40 4.08 9.92
CA VAL A 85 15.74 3.48 8.63
C VAL A 85 17.09 2.76 8.70
N GLN A 86 18.11 3.37 9.29
CA GLN A 86 19.43 2.74 9.46
C GLN A 86 19.33 1.45 10.29
N LYS A 87 18.54 1.47 11.36
CA LYS A 87 18.33 0.29 12.22
C LYS A 87 17.59 -0.80 11.47
N ALA A 88 16.49 -0.48 10.79
CA ALA A 88 15.76 -1.43 9.97
C ALA A 88 16.65 -2.09 8.91
N ILE A 89 17.47 -1.31 8.18
CA ILE A 89 18.45 -1.83 7.22
C ILE A 89 19.46 -2.75 7.91
N LYS A 90 20.05 -2.32 9.05
CA LYS A 90 21.07 -3.09 9.77
C LYS A 90 20.57 -4.46 10.24
N TYR A 91 19.29 -4.56 10.58
CA TYR A 91 18.67 -5.80 11.09
C TYR A 91 17.87 -6.55 10.02
N ASN A 92 17.95 -6.16 8.74
CA ASN A 92 17.21 -6.75 7.62
C ASN A 92 15.68 -6.78 7.86
N ILE A 93 15.13 -5.68 8.35
CA ILE A 93 13.70 -5.50 8.59
C ILE A 93 13.14 -4.63 7.46
N ALA A 94 12.20 -5.18 6.70
CA ALA A 94 11.48 -4.42 5.69
C ALA A 94 10.47 -3.45 6.35
N LEU A 95 10.30 -2.27 5.78
CA LEU A 95 9.33 -1.26 6.21
C LEU A 95 8.35 -0.99 5.07
N TYR A 96 7.07 -1.23 5.31
CA TYR A 96 5.99 -1.01 4.34
C TYR A 96 4.95 -0.05 4.92
N ALA A 97 4.52 0.94 4.15
CA ALA A 97 3.53 1.93 4.55
C ALA A 97 2.20 1.76 3.80
N ILE A 98 1.08 1.89 4.50
CA ILE A 98 -0.28 1.84 3.95
C ILE A 98 -1.08 3.04 4.51
N HIS A 99 -0.89 4.20 3.89
CA HIS A 99 -1.30 5.49 4.42
C HIS A 99 -2.60 5.98 3.79
N THR A 100 -2.55 7.04 2.98
CA THR A 100 -3.76 7.64 2.39
C THR A 100 -4.47 6.71 1.41
N ASN A 101 -3.75 5.73 0.83
CA ASN A 101 -4.40 4.67 0.05
C ASN A 101 -5.38 3.85 0.89
N LEU A 102 -5.07 3.57 2.15
CA LEU A 102 -5.98 2.88 3.06
C LEU A 102 -7.12 3.80 3.51
N ASP A 103 -6.88 5.10 3.67
CA ASP A 103 -7.93 6.07 4.02
C ASP A 103 -9.00 6.20 2.92
N HIS A 104 -8.60 6.00 1.66
CA HIS A 104 -9.49 6.07 0.49
C HIS A 104 -10.19 4.75 0.15
N VAL A 105 -9.97 3.69 0.93
CA VAL A 105 -10.71 2.43 0.78
C VAL A 105 -11.99 2.49 1.63
N ALA A 106 -13.13 2.11 1.04
CA ALA A 106 -14.43 2.17 1.71
C ALA A 106 -14.48 1.38 3.04
N HIS A 107 -13.72 0.28 3.12
CA HIS A 107 -13.57 -0.55 4.31
C HIS A 107 -12.22 -0.34 5.03
N GLY A 108 -11.52 0.75 4.73
CA GLY A 108 -10.27 1.16 5.37
C GLY A 108 -10.50 1.93 6.68
N VAL A 109 -9.63 2.90 6.98
CA VAL A 109 -9.62 3.60 8.28
C VAL A 109 -10.97 4.26 8.59
N SER A 110 -11.47 5.10 7.69
CA SER A 110 -12.75 5.80 7.88
C SER A 110 -13.94 4.82 7.95
N GLY A 111 -13.89 3.73 7.19
CA GLY A 111 -14.92 2.68 7.23
C GLY A 111 -14.98 1.96 8.57
N GLU A 112 -13.82 1.58 9.12
CA GLU A 112 -13.73 0.96 10.45
C GLU A 112 -14.15 1.93 11.56
N ILE A 113 -13.84 3.23 11.44
CA ILE A 113 -14.33 4.25 12.38
C ILE A 113 -15.86 4.34 12.33
N CYS A 114 -16.46 4.39 11.13
CA CYS A 114 -17.91 4.42 10.97
C CYS A 114 -18.57 3.19 11.65
N LYS A 115 -18.01 2.00 11.41
CA LYS A 115 -18.47 0.76 12.02
C LYS A 115 -18.40 0.80 13.55
N ARG A 116 -17.28 1.27 14.11
CA ARG A 116 -17.10 1.36 15.58
C ARG A 116 -18.03 2.37 16.24
N LEU A 117 -18.38 3.44 15.53
CA LEU A 117 -19.37 4.43 15.98
C LEU A 117 -20.82 3.99 15.78
N GLY A 118 -21.07 2.86 15.11
CA GLY A 118 -22.41 2.39 14.78
C GLY A 118 -23.11 3.26 13.73
N LEU A 119 -22.36 3.93 12.86
CA LEU A 119 -22.93 4.71 11.76
C LEU A 119 -23.54 3.79 10.71
N GLU A 120 -24.79 4.04 10.36
CA GLU A 120 -25.50 3.32 9.30
C GLU A 120 -25.50 4.14 8.00
N ASN A 121 -25.53 3.44 6.85
CA ASN A 121 -25.60 4.05 5.52
C ASN A 121 -24.52 5.11 5.25
N ALA A 122 -23.32 4.90 5.81
CA ALA A 122 -22.17 5.78 5.59
C ALA A 122 -21.85 5.89 4.09
N LYS A 123 -21.51 7.10 3.66
CA LYS A 123 -21.13 7.42 2.28
C LYS A 123 -19.76 8.08 2.28
N VAL A 124 -19.05 7.95 1.16
CA VAL A 124 -17.77 8.65 0.95
C VAL A 124 -18.01 10.16 1.07
N LEU A 125 -17.28 10.80 1.99
CA LEU A 125 -17.42 12.24 2.26
C LEU A 125 -16.81 13.09 1.14
N SER A 126 -15.62 12.69 0.66
CA SER A 126 -14.88 13.37 -0.41
C SER A 126 -14.45 12.34 -1.45
N PRO A 127 -15.22 12.14 -2.53
CA PRO A 127 -14.88 11.16 -3.56
C PRO A 127 -13.61 11.56 -4.32
N LYS A 128 -12.70 10.60 -4.54
CA LYS A 128 -11.53 10.80 -5.40
C LYS A 128 -11.95 10.76 -6.88
N GLY A 129 -11.69 11.84 -7.60
CA GLY A 129 -11.90 11.94 -9.04
C GLY A 129 -10.81 11.24 -9.85
N ASP A 130 -10.97 11.17 -11.17
CA ASP A 130 -9.91 10.80 -12.14
C ASP A 130 -9.22 9.44 -11.96
N ILE A 131 -9.84 8.53 -11.21
CA ILE A 131 -9.37 7.15 -11.01
C ILE A 131 -9.60 6.23 -12.23
N LEU A 132 -10.46 6.65 -13.17
CA LEU A 132 -10.74 5.90 -14.40
C LEU A 132 -9.83 6.35 -15.54
N LYS A 133 -9.39 5.39 -16.35
CA LYS A 133 -8.67 5.65 -17.60
C LYS A 133 -9.45 5.06 -18.76
N LYS A 134 -9.45 5.76 -19.89
CA LYS A 134 -10.03 5.26 -21.15
C LYS A 134 -8.92 4.68 -22.00
N LEU A 135 -8.95 3.36 -22.20
CA LEU A 135 -8.08 2.69 -23.15
C LEU A 135 -8.70 2.77 -24.54
N VAL A 136 -7.94 3.28 -25.52
CA VAL A 136 -8.29 3.24 -26.95
C VAL A 136 -7.14 2.58 -27.67
N THR A 137 -7.45 1.55 -28.46
CA THR A 137 -6.46 0.82 -29.26
C THR A 137 -7.04 0.50 -30.63
N PHE A 138 -6.18 0.18 -31.58
CA PHE A 138 -6.53 -0.20 -32.95
C PHE A 138 -5.99 -1.60 -33.23
N CYS A 139 -6.80 -2.44 -33.86
CA CYS A 139 -6.40 -3.77 -34.30
C CYS A 139 -7.08 -4.10 -35.64
N PRO A 140 -6.56 -5.06 -36.42
CA PRO A 140 -7.26 -5.58 -37.59
C PRO A 140 -8.66 -6.09 -37.21
N VAL A 141 -9.64 -5.93 -38.10
CA VAL A 141 -11.04 -6.35 -37.85
C VAL A 141 -11.12 -7.83 -37.47
N ALA A 142 -10.29 -8.67 -38.09
CA ALA A 142 -10.22 -10.11 -37.80
C ALA A 142 -9.82 -10.45 -36.36
N ASN A 143 -9.15 -9.54 -35.63
CA ASN A 143 -8.70 -9.75 -34.25
C ASN A 143 -9.55 -8.99 -33.22
N ALA A 144 -10.59 -8.27 -33.64
CA ALA A 144 -11.32 -7.37 -32.75
C ALA A 144 -11.94 -8.08 -31.54
N ASP A 145 -12.50 -9.27 -31.72
CA ASP A 145 -13.13 -10.03 -30.64
C ASP A 145 -12.11 -10.66 -29.69
N GLU A 146 -10.98 -11.14 -30.21
CA GLU A 146 -9.87 -11.68 -29.40
C GLU A 146 -9.28 -10.59 -28.50
N VAL A 147 -9.00 -9.42 -29.05
CA VAL A 147 -8.49 -8.27 -28.28
C VAL A 147 -9.50 -7.84 -27.23
N ARG A 148 -10.78 -7.75 -27.58
CA ARG A 148 -11.84 -7.36 -26.64
C ARG A 148 -11.98 -8.38 -25.50
N GLY A 149 -11.99 -9.67 -25.82
CA GLY A 149 -12.07 -10.75 -24.84
C GLY A 149 -10.89 -10.75 -23.89
N ALA A 150 -9.67 -10.54 -24.39
CA ALA A 150 -8.47 -10.42 -23.56
C ALA A 150 -8.54 -9.21 -22.61
N LEU A 151 -8.99 -8.05 -23.10
CA LEU A 151 -9.14 -6.84 -22.28
C LEU A 151 -10.19 -7.03 -21.17
N PHE A 152 -11.35 -7.59 -21.49
CA PHE A 152 -12.40 -7.85 -20.49
C PHE A 152 -11.98 -8.94 -19.50
N GLY A 153 -11.32 -10.01 -19.96
CA GLY A 153 -10.75 -11.04 -19.09
C GLY A 153 -9.67 -10.51 -18.13
N ALA A 154 -8.96 -9.45 -18.53
CA ALA A 154 -8.01 -8.74 -17.67
C ALA A 154 -8.67 -7.69 -16.73
N GLY A 155 -9.99 -7.53 -16.80
CA GLY A 155 -10.78 -6.63 -15.93
C GLY A 155 -11.09 -5.25 -16.52
N ALA A 156 -10.72 -4.95 -17.77
CA ALA A 156 -11.13 -3.71 -18.42
C ALA A 156 -12.65 -3.70 -18.63
N GLY A 157 -13.30 -2.55 -18.44
CA GLY A 157 -14.75 -2.42 -18.63
C GLY A 157 -15.60 -2.83 -17.42
N ASN A 158 -15.00 -3.35 -16.35
CA ASN A 158 -15.71 -3.66 -15.10
C ASN A 158 -16.05 -2.36 -14.34
N ILE A 159 -17.31 -1.94 -14.41
CA ILE A 159 -17.82 -0.69 -13.83
C ILE A 159 -19.13 -0.97 -13.10
N GLY A 160 -19.09 -0.86 -11.77
CA GLY A 160 -20.26 -1.10 -10.92
C GLY A 160 -20.72 -2.55 -11.02
N ASN A 161 -21.93 -2.77 -11.53
CA ASN A 161 -22.52 -4.11 -11.66
C ASN A 161 -22.38 -4.71 -13.07
N TYR A 162 -21.51 -4.16 -13.91
CA TYR A 162 -21.32 -4.59 -15.30
C TYR A 162 -19.85 -4.92 -15.57
N SER A 163 -19.60 -6.01 -16.29
CA SER A 163 -18.28 -6.52 -16.68
C SER A 163 -18.26 -6.98 -18.12
#